data_AF-A0A6N9BGD5-F1
#
_entry.id   AF-A0A6N9BGD5-F1
#
_cell.length_a   1.000
_cell.length_b   1.000
_cell.length_c   1.000
_cell.angle_alpha   90.00
_cell.angle_beta   90.00
_cell.angle_gamma   90.00
#
_symmetry.space_group_name_H-M   'P 1'
#
loop_
_entity.id
_entity.type
_entity.pdbx_description
1 polymer ?
#
loop_
_entity_poly.entity_id
_entity_poly.type
_entity_poly.pdbx_seq_one_letter_code
_entity_poly.pdbx_strand_id
1 'polypeptide(L)' 'MNKIDGLHHLAITTADIKTQIEFFTDKLGMELVALYWMHGVENTFHGFLRL' A
#
# COMPACT_ATOMS: atom_id res chain seq x y z
N MET A 1 -25.53 3.08 -18.22
CA MET A 1 -24.15 3.26 -18.71
C MET A 1 -23.24 3.16 -17.50
N ASN A 2 -22.28 2.24 -17.50
CA ASN A 2 -21.24 2.19 -16.46
C ASN A 2 -20.21 3.28 -16.78
N LYS A 3 -20.19 4.33 -15.97
CA LYS A 3 -19.12 5.34 -15.99
C LYS A 3 -18.10 4.99 -14.90
N ILE A 4 -16.86 5.39 -15.11
CA ILE A 4 -15.81 5.28 -14.08
C ILE A 4 -16.04 6.43 -13.09
N ASP A 5 -16.24 6.08 -11.82
CA ASP A 5 -16.55 7.05 -10.76
C ASP A 5 -15.29 7.63 -10.07
N GLY A 6 -14.12 7.00 -10.25
CA GLY A 6 -12.86 7.49 -9.69
C GLY A 6 -11.75 6.45 -9.69
N LEU A 7 -10.62 6.82 -9.07
CA LEU A 7 -9.49 5.92 -8.82
C LEU A 7 -9.77 5.10 -7.54
N HIS A 8 -9.76 3.78 -7.65
CA HIS A 8 -10.04 2.90 -6.50
C HIS A 8 -8.81 2.73 -5.59
N HIS A 9 -7.61 2.56 -6.15
CA HIS A 9 -6.36 2.41 -5.39
C HIS A 9 -5.15 2.68 -6.29
N LEU A 10 -3.99 2.90 -5.66
CA LEU A 10 -2.70 3.05 -6.33
C LEU A 10 -1.71 2.01 -5.77
N ALA A 11 -1.07 1.25 -6.64
CA ALA A 11 0.01 0.34 -6.28
C ALA A 11 1.37 1.01 -6.53
N ILE A 12 2.25 0.97 -5.52
CA ILE A 12 3.59 1.59 -5.57
C ILE A 12 4.62 0.54 -5.15
N THR A 13 5.70 0.41 -5.91
CA THR A 13 6.85 -0.43 -5.55
C THR A 13 7.89 0.38 -4.78
N THR A 14 8.44 -0.19 -3.71
CA THR A 14 9.53 0.41 -2.91
C THR A 14 10.58 -0.64 -2.58
N ALA A 15 11.84 -0.22 -2.47
CA ALA A 15 12.92 -1.07 -1.98
C ALA A 15 12.95 -1.13 -0.43
N ASP A 16 12.33 -0.17 0.25
CA ASP A 16 12.21 -0.13 1.70
C ASP A 16 10.75 0.07 2.10
N ILE A 17 10.07 -1.03 2.44
CA ILE A 17 8.66 -0.99 2.84
C ILE A 17 8.47 -0.41 4.25
N LYS A 18 9.49 -0.49 5.11
CA LYS A 18 9.35 -0.04 6.51
C LYS A 18 9.29 1.48 6.57
N THR A 19 10.23 2.16 5.92
CA THR A 19 10.22 3.64 5.84
C THR A 19 9.00 4.14 5.08
N GLN A 20 8.55 3.41 4.05
CA GLN A 20 7.34 3.76 3.32
C GLN A 20 6.11 3.73 4.23
N ILE A 21 5.92 2.64 4.99
CA ILE A 21 4.81 2.52 5.93
C ILE A 21 4.87 3.62 6.99
N GLU A 22 6.03 3.83 7.64
CA GLU A 22 6.20 4.87 8.66
C GLU A 22 5.84 6.26 8.14
N PHE A 23 6.27 6.61 6.92
CA PHE A 23 5.93 7.90 6.33
C PHE A 23 4.42 8.08 6.18
N PHE A 24 3.73 7.09 5.59
CA PHE A 24 2.30 7.20 5.35
C PHE A 24 1.47 7.09 6.63
N THR A 25 1.88 6.28 7.62
CA THR A 25 1.15 6.17 8.88
C THR A 25 1.40 7.39 9.77
N ASP A 26 2.66 7.76 9.98
CA ASP A 26 3.02 8.71 11.04
C ASP A 26 3.02 10.16 10.55
N LYS A 27 3.35 10.40 9.28
CA LYS A 27 3.37 11.77 8.71
C LYS A 27 2.06 12.12 8.03
N LEU A 28 1.41 11.15 7.39
CA LEU A 28 0.19 11.38 6.62
C LEU A 28 -1.08 10.84 7.30
N GLY A 29 -0.95 10.11 8.41
CA GLY A 29 -2.10 9.66 9.22
C GLY A 29 -2.90 8.52 8.60
N MET A 30 -2.35 7.81 7.61
CA MET A 30 -3.01 6.67 6.97
C MET A 30 -2.99 5.43 7.89
N GLU A 31 -3.97 4.55 7.72
CA GLU A 31 -4.06 3.32 8.51
C GLU A 31 -3.45 2.14 7.76
N LEU A 32 -2.52 1.41 8.40
CA LEU A 32 -2.05 0.11 7.90
C LEU A 32 -3.13 -0.95 8.16
N VAL A 33 -3.85 -1.33 7.10
CA VAL A 33 -4.97 -2.27 7.20
C VAL A 33 -4.59 -3.71 6.90
N ALA A 34 -3.47 -3.95 6.23
CA ALA A 34 -2.94 -5.29 5.97
C ALA A 34 -1.45 -5.30 5.63
N LEU A 35 -0.77 -6.38 6.01
CA LEU A 35 0.61 -6.68 5.65
C LEU A 35 0.77 -8.19 5.41
N TYR A 36 1.08 -8.59 4.18
CA TYR A 36 1.18 -9.99 3.78
C TYR A 36 2.44 -10.27 2.96
N TRP A 37 2.88 -11.53 2.93
CA TRP A 37 3.89 -11.97 1.98
C TRP A 37 3.38 -11.85 0.54
N MET A 38 4.22 -11.34 -0.36
CA MET A 38 3.91 -11.23 -1.78
C MET A 38 4.03 -12.57 -2.47
N HIS A 39 3.03 -12.93 -3.28
CA HIS A 39 3.09 -14.12 -4.10
C HIS A 39 4.09 -13.99 -5.25
N GLY A 40 4.80 -15.07 -5.57
CA GLY A 40 5.66 -15.13 -6.77
C GLY A 40 6.96 -14.33 -6.72
N VAL A 41 7.28 -13.70 -5.58
CA VAL A 41 8.54 -12.96 -5.38
C VAL A 41 9.10 -13.27 -3.99
N GLU A 42 10.38 -13.65 -3.93
CA GLU A 42 11.04 -13.99 -2.67
C GLU A 42 11.23 -12.74 -1.79
N ASN A 43 11.13 -12.91 -0.47
CA ASN A 43 11.47 -11.89 0.53
C ASN A 43 10.77 -10.53 0.34
N THR A 44 9.56 -10.51 -0.24
CA THR A 44 8.80 -9.30 -0.57
C THR A 44 7.44 -9.28 0.11
N PHE A 45 6.93 -8.10 0.46
CA PHE A 45 5.65 -7.92 1.14
C PHE A 45 4.69 -7.04 0.33
N HIS A 46 3.39 -7.29 0.48
CA HIS A 46 2.33 -6.34 0.17
C HIS A 46 1.90 -5.63 1.46
N GLY A 47 1.96 -4.29 1.46
CA GLY A 47 1.37 -3.44 2.49
C GLY A 47 0.17 -2.69 1.91
N PHE A 48 -0.93 -2.62 2.66
CA PHE A 48 -2.14 -1.90 2.27
C PHE A 48 -2.42 -0.79 3.29
N LEU A 49 -2.53 0.43 2.78
CA LEU A 49 -2.82 1.62 3.58
C LEU A 49 -4.17 2.20 3.16
N ARG A 50 -4.97 2.66 4.13
CA ARG A 50 -6.22 3.37 3.90
C ARG A 50 -6.02 4.87 4.15
N LEU A 51 -6.40 5.68 3.15
CA LEU A 51 -6.52 7.14 3.27
C LEU A 51 -7.86 7.51 3.92
#